data_AF-A0AAW7JIU8-F1
#
_entry.id   AF-A0AAW7JIU8-F1
#
_cell.length_a   1.000
_cell.length_b   1.000
_cell.length_c   1.000
_cell.angle_alpha   90.00
_cell.angle_beta   90.00
_cell.angle_gamma   90.00
#
_symmetry.space_group_name_H-M   'P 1'
#
loop_
_entity.id
_entity.type
_entity.pdbx_description
1 polymer ?
#
loop_
_entity_poly.entity_id
_entity_poly.type
_entity_poly.pdbx_seq_one_letter_code
_entity_poly.pdbx_strand_id
1 'polypeptide(L)'
;MKDKIKNIAEKLEHQIRMHELDLNDRIKDIPQIILLLEQGFSELKEIVSFYKFKSEMDEIFFFKIIKPKFFSKLIYYRKVYNIEMMRPNGQDCVLKNYFINELNQLENFYNKNIDFYKYYRSGSTHLDKYFFLRGKQDIQMTMETFYFERDPNFSTICDFKVAKIVANEMLRIYLNPKIRNYHPIHD
;
A
#
# COMPACT_ATOMS: atom_id res chain seq x y z
N MET A 1 16.02 -12.96 -14.00
CA MET A 1 14.71 -12.27 -13.86
C MET A 1 14.43 -11.89 -12.41
N LYS A 2 14.68 -12.77 -11.42
CA LYS A 2 14.85 -12.35 -10.01
C LYS A 2 15.78 -11.13 -9.86
N ASP A 3 16.92 -11.14 -10.56
CA ASP A 3 17.84 -9.99 -10.56
C ASP A 3 17.26 -8.74 -11.23
N LYS A 4 16.42 -8.90 -12.27
CA LYS A 4 15.73 -7.76 -12.90
C LYS A 4 14.70 -7.15 -11.95
N ILE A 5 13.88 -7.97 -11.30
CA ILE A 5 12.92 -7.53 -10.28
C ILE A 5 13.65 -6.82 -9.14
N LYS A 6 14.76 -7.40 -8.66
CA LYS A 6 15.60 -6.81 -7.61
C LYS A 6 16.20 -5.48 -8.04
N ASN A 7 16.75 -5.38 -9.25
CA ASN A 7 17.34 -4.15 -9.77
C ASN A 7 16.28 -3.03 -9.92
N ILE A 8 15.08 -3.34 -10.42
CA ILE A 8 13.98 -2.37 -10.51
C ILE A 8 13.57 -1.92 -9.10
N ALA A 9 13.42 -2.87 -8.18
CA ALA A 9 13.11 -2.61 -6.78
C ALA A 9 14.13 -1.67 -6.12
N GLU A 10 15.43 -1.97 -6.26
CA GLU A 10 16.52 -1.16 -5.68
C GLU A 10 16.61 0.23 -6.32
N LYS A 11 16.47 0.31 -7.65
CA LYS A 11 16.44 1.57 -8.38
C LYS A 11 15.28 2.46 -7.92
N LEU A 12 14.06 1.91 -7.86
CA LEU A 12 12.88 2.63 -7.38
C LEU A 12 13.06 3.08 -5.94
N GLU A 13 13.57 2.19 -5.07
CA GLU A 13 13.78 2.53 -3.66
C GLU A 13 14.81 3.65 -3.49
N HIS A 14 15.87 3.66 -4.29
CA HIS A 14 16.84 4.76 -4.32
C HIS A 14 16.23 6.07 -4.82
N GLN A 15 15.52 6.05 -5.96
CA GLN A 15 14.91 7.25 -6.53
C GLN A 15 13.84 7.84 -5.61
N ILE A 16 13.00 7.00 -4.98
CA ILE A 16 12.00 7.46 -4.00
C ILE A 16 12.69 8.14 -2.82
N ARG A 17 13.77 7.56 -2.29
CA ARG A 17 14.52 8.17 -1.17
C ARG A 17 15.08 9.54 -1.54
N MET A 18 15.57 9.72 -2.76
CA MET A 18 16.05 11.04 -3.21
C MET A 18 14.91 12.07 -3.19
N HIS A 19 13.74 11.73 -3.74
CA HIS A 19 12.58 12.62 -3.68
C HIS A 19 12.07 12.85 -2.25
N GLU A 20 12.16 11.86 -1.35
CA GLU A 20 11.79 12.00 0.06
C GLU A 20 12.70 12.99 0.80
N LEU A 21 13.99 13.06 0.44
CA LEU A 21 14.95 14.01 1.03
C LEU A 21 14.69 15.45 0.57
N ASP A 22 14.24 15.64 -0.67
CA ASP A 22 13.96 16.94 -1.27
C ASP A 22 12.51 17.42 -1.05
N LEU A 23 11.71 16.65 -0.28
CA LEU A 23 10.29 16.89 -0.09
C LEU A 23 10.05 18.13 0.78
N ASN A 24 9.58 19.20 0.16
CA ASN A 24 9.32 20.50 0.81
C ASN A 24 7.83 20.85 0.82
N ASP A 25 7.15 20.70 -0.31
CA ASP A 25 5.72 20.96 -0.49
C ASP A 25 5.02 19.69 -0.96
N ARG A 26 4.29 19.03 -0.04
CA ARG A 26 3.61 17.75 -0.30
C ARG A 26 2.67 17.80 -1.50
N ILE A 27 2.02 18.94 -1.77
CA ILE A 27 1.08 19.04 -2.89
C ILE A 27 1.85 19.09 -4.22
N LYS A 28 3.02 19.74 -4.23
CA LYS A 28 3.83 19.90 -5.45
C LYS A 28 4.79 18.73 -5.71
N ASP A 29 5.28 18.08 -4.66
CA ASP A 29 6.39 17.12 -4.74
C ASP A 29 5.96 15.65 -4.73
N ILE A 30 4.80 15.34 -4.13
CA ILE A 30 4.26 13.96 -4.13
C ILE A 30 3.85 13.48 -5.53
N PRO A 31 3.29 14.31 -6.43
CA PRO A 31 2.95 13.87 -7.79
C PRO A 31 4.11 13.23 -8.55
N GLN A 32 5.35 13.74 -8.41
CA GLN A 32 6.53 13.14 -9.06
C GLN A 32 6.85 11.75 -8.48
N ILE A 33 6.70 11.58 -7.15
CA ILE A 33 6.89 10.29 -6.48
C ILE A 33 5.82 9.28 -6.96
N ILE A 34 4.57 9.71 -7.09
CA ILE A 34 3.47 8.88 -7.61
C ILE A 34 3.77 8.43 -9.03
N LEU A 35 4.17 9.36 -9.91
CA LEU A 35 4.50 9.06 -11.31
C LEU A 35 5.64 8.05 -11.41
N LEU A 36 6.70 8.24 -10.62
CA LEU A 36 7.83 7.33 -10.56
C LEU A 36 7.41 5.91 -10.13
N LEU A 37 6.56 5.82 -9.10
CA LEU A 37 6.02 4.54 -8.63
C LEU A 37 5.16 3.87 -9.70
N GLU A 38 4.32 4.61 -10.41
CA GLU A 38 3.46 4.08 -11.48
C GLU A 38 4.28 3.55 -12.67
N GLN A 39 5.34 4.26 -13.07
CA GLN A 39 6.28 3.79 -14.08
C GLN A 39 6.97 2.49 -13.62
N GLY A 40 7.48 2.47 -12.40
CA GLY A 40 8.07 1.27 -11.80
C GLY A 40 7.12 0.08 -11.73
N PHE A 41 5.85 0.33 -11.40
CA PHE A 41 4.81 -0.69 -11.41
C PHE A 41 4.50 -1.23 -12.80
N SER A 42 4.54 -0.36 -13.81
CA SER A 42 4.32 -0.73 -15.20
C SER A 42 5.46 -1.61 -15.72
N GLU A 43 6.71 -1.23 -15.46
CA GLU A 43 7.89 -2.06 -15.78
C GLU A 43 7.85 -3.42 -15.07
N LEU A 44 7.50 -3.43 -13.77
CA LEU A 44 7.41 -4.66 -13.00
C LEU A 44 6.31 -5.58 -13.53
N LYS A 45 5.18 -5.00 -13.93
CA LYS A 45 4.04 -5.71 -14.51
C LYS A 45 4.43 -6.39 -15.82
N GLU A 46 5.07 -5.67 -16.74
CA GLU A 46 5.53 -6.22 -18.03
C GLU A 46 6.42 -7.45 -17.85
N ILE A 47 7.32 -7.41 -16.86
CA ILE A 47 8.22 -8.53 -16.56
C ILE A 47 7.48 -9.71 -15.95
N VAL A 48 6.59 -9.46 -14.99
CA VAL A 48 5.99 -10.52 -14.17
C VAL A 48 4.78 -11.18 -14.83
N SER A 49 4.03 -10.45 -15.67
CA SER A 49 2.82 -10.98 -16.30
C SER A 49 3.06 -12.23 -17.14
N PHE A 50 4.22 -12.33 -17.78
CA PHE A 50 4.59 -13.50 -18.60
C PHE A 50 5.65 -14.38 -17.93
N TYR A 51 6.01 -14.06 -16.68
CA TYR A 51 7.01 -14.83 -15.94
C TYR A 51 6.40 -16.00 -15.19
N LYS A 52 6.94 -17.19 -15.49
CA LYS A 52 6.72 -18.39 -14.68
C LYS A 52 7.79 -18.48 -13.59
N PHE A 53 7.36 -18.36 -12.33
CA PHE A 53 8.26 -18.53 -11.19
C PHE A 53 8.79 -19.97 -11.13
N LYS A 54 10.01 -20.13 -10.63
CA LYS A 54 10.68 -21.44 -10.53
C LYS A 54 10.05 -22.34 -9.47
N SER A 55 9.41 -21.76 -8.47
CA SER A 55 8.74 -22.46 -7.38
C SER A 55 7.53 -21.66 -6.90
N GLU A 56 6.58 -22.33 -6.26
CA GLU A 56 5.46 -21.66 -5.58
C GLU A 56 5.96 -20.70 -4.49
N MET A 57 7.03 -21.07 -3.77
CA MET A 57 7.63 -20.21 -2.75
C MET A 57 8.16 -18.89 -3.34
N ASP A 58 8.75 -18.93 -4.54
CA ASP A 58 9.23 -17.72 -5.22
C ASP A 58 8.08 -16.80 -5.62
N GLU A 59 6.97 -17.37 -6.08
CA GLU A 59 5.75 -16.61 -6.43
C GLU A 59 5.09 -16.01 -5.18
N ILE A 60 4.93 -16.82 -4.12
CA ILE A 60 4.43 -16.38 -2.83
C ILE A 60 5.29 -15.24 -2.29
N PHE A 61 6.62 -15.38 -2.31
CA PHE A 61 7.53 -14.33 -1.84
C PHE A 61 7.35 -13.03 -2.63
N PHE A 62 7.16 -13.13 -3.95
CA PHE A 62 6.90 -11.96 -4.78
C PHE A 62 5.60 -11.26 -4.39
N PHE A 63 4.47 -11.98 -4.30
CA PHE A 63 3.16 -11.39 -4.04
C PHE A 63 2.88 -11.05 -2.57
N LYS A 64 3.57 -11.70 -1.63
CA LYS A 64 3.45 -11.46 -0.18
C LYS A 64 4.41 -10.38 0.32
N ILE A 65 5.62 -10.29 -0.27
CA ILE A 65 6.70 -9.45 0.26
C ILE A 65 7.14 -8.38 -0.76
N ILE A 66 7.65 -8.78 -1.93
CA ILE A 66 8.29 -7.84 -2.87
C ILE A 66 7.28 -6.82 -3.39
N LYS A 67 6.22 -7.26 -4.06
CA LYS A 67 5.23 -6.38 -4.67
C LYS A 67 4.54 -5.47 -3.63
N PRO A 68 4.06 -5.99 -2.47
CA PRO A 68 3.44 -5.13 -1.46
C PRO A 68 4.36 -4.06 -0.87
N LYS A 69 5.67 -4.32 -0.74
CA LYS A 69 6.65 -3.32 -0.27
C LYS A 69 6.62 -2.04 -1.11
N PHE A 70 6.53 -2.17 -2.43
CA PHE A 70 6.44 -1.01 -3.33
C PHE A 70 5.02 -0.47 -3.42
N PHE A 71 4.02 -1.34 -3.45
CA PHE A 71 2.65 -0.91 -3.76
C PHE A 71 2.03 -0.17 -2.58
N SER A 72 2.46 -0.53 -1.37
CA SER A 72 2.12 0.21 -0.15
C SER A 72 2.57 1.67 -0.20
N LYS A 73 3.75 1.97 -0.77
CA LYS A 73 4.22 3.35 -0.96
C LYS A 73 3.33 4.11 -1.92
N LEU A 74 2.94 3.51 -3.04
CA LEU A 74 2.02 4.15 -4.00
C LEU A 74 0.67 4.47 -3.36
N ILE A 75 0.10 3.51 -2.62
CA ILE A 75 -1.15 3.72 -1.87
C ILE A 75 -0.98 4.86 -0.86
N TYR A 76 0.12 4.86 -0.10
CA TYR A 76 0.44 5.88 0.90
C TYR A 76 0.54 7.27 0.26
N TYR A 77 1.36 7.44 -0.77
CA TYR A 77 1.58 8.75 -1.41
C TYR A 77 0.32 9.28 -2.08
N ARG A 78 -0.45 8.44 -2.79
CA ARG A 78 -1.77 8.83 -3.32
C ARG A 78 -2.72 9.25 -2.20
N LYS A 79 -2.73 8.55 -1.06
CA LYS A 79 -3.58 8.92 0.08
C LYS A 79 -3.13 10.23 0.71
N VAL A 80 -1.83 10.43 0.96
CA VAL A 80 -1.31 11.69 1.50
C VAL A 80 -1.64 12.85 0.58
N TYR A 81 -1.42 12.71 -0.73
CA TYR A 81 -1.76 13.74 -1.71
C TYR A 81 -3.25 14.11 -1.63
N ASN A 82 -4.14 13.11 -1.62
CA ASN A 82 -5.58 13.37 -1.50
C ASN A 82 -5.95 14.03 -0.18
N ILE A 83 -5.30 13.63 0.92
CA ILE A 83 -5.52 14.23 2.25
C ILE A 83 -5.13 15.70 2.26
N GLU A 84 -3.99 16.06 1.65
CA GLU A 84 -3.57 17.46 1.57
C GLU A 84 -4.43 18.28 0.61
N MET A 85 -4.81 17.70 -0.54
CA MET A 85 -5.65 18.37 -1.54
C MET A 85 -7.08 18.62 -1.06
N MET A 86 -7.63 17.72 -0.24
CA MET A 86 -8.99 17.82 0.31
C MET A 86 -9.02 18.44 1.71
N ARG A 87 -7.88 18.95 2.18
CA ARG A 87 -7.78 19.57 3.49
C ARG A 87 -8.70 20.81 3.54
N PRO A 88 -9.66 20.88 4.48
CA PRO A 88 -10.58 22.01 4.54
C PRO A 88 -9.90 23.28 5.03
N ASN A 89 -10.36 24.43 4.54
CA ASN A 89 -10.02 25.74 5.11
C ASN A 89 -10.99 26.01 6.26
N GLY A 90 -10.62 25.60 7.47
CA GLY A 90 -11.47 25.73 8.66
C GLY A 90 -10.65 25.92 9.93
N GLN A 91 -11.35 26.19 11.04
CA GLN A 91 -10.74 26.26 12.36
C GLN A 91 -10.12 24.93 12.77
N ASP A 92 -9.26 24.96 13.79
CA ASP A 92 -8.54 23.79 14.31
C ASP A 92 -9.45 22.59 14.61
N CYS A 93 -10.67 22.83 15.11
CA CYS A 93 -11.65 21.77 15.38
C CYS A 93 -12.10 21.04 14.10
N VAL A 94 -12.30 21.76 13.01
CA VAL A 94 -12.69 21.21 11.69
C VAL A 94 -11.53 20.40 11.11
N LEU A 95 -10.31 20.94 11.17
CA LEU A 95 -9.10 20.26 10.71
C LEU A 95 -8.83 18.98 11.50
N LYS A 96 -8.96 19.03 12.82
CA LYS A 96 -8.81 17.86 13.69
C LYS A 96 -9.81 16.77 13.34
N ASN A 97 -11.10 17.13 13.21
CA ASN A 97 -12.14 16.17 12.85
C ASN A 97 -11.90 15.54 11.48
N TYR A 98 -11.41 16.33 10.51
CA TYR A 98 -11.00 15.82 9.20
C TYR A 98 -9.91 14.73 9.30
N PHE A 99 -8.82 14.98 10.03
CA PHE A 99 -7.76 13.98 10.19
C PHE A 99 -8.20 12.75 11.01
N ILE A 100 -9.07 12.93 12.00
CA ILE A 100 -9.69 11.82 12.74
C ILE A 100 -10.53 10.95 11.80
N ASN A 101 -11.30 11.55 10.90
CA ASN A 101 -12.10 10.80 9.92
C ASN A 101 -11.23 10.00 8.95
N GLU A 102 -10.09 10.54 8.52
CA GLU A 102 -9.11 9.78 7.73
C GLU A 102 -8.52 8.61 8.54
N LEU A 103 -8.24 8.80 9.83
CA LEU A 103 -7.78 7.71 10.72
C LEU A 103 -8.85 6.62 10.90
N ASN A 104 -10.11 7.01 11.06
CA ASN A 104 -11.26 6.10 11.18
C ASN A 104 -11.44 5.22 9.94
N GLN A 105 -11.13 5.73 8.73
CA GLN A 105 -11.13 4.90 7.52
C GLN A 105 -10.08 3.77 7.60
N LEU A 106 -8.92 4.02 8.20
CA LEU A 106 -7.88 2.99 8.39
C LEU A 106 -8.33 1.93 9.39
N GLU A 107 -9.02 2.33 10.46
CA GLU A 107 -9.59 1.43 11.46
C GLU A 107 -10.73 0.59 10.89
N ASN A 108 -11.60 1.17 10.08
CA ASN A 108 -12.65 0.43 9.37
C ASN A 108 -12.07 -0.67 8.47
N PHE A 109 -10.95 -0.40 7.79
CA PHE A 109 -10.28 -1.43 7.01
C PHE A 109 -9.68 -2.53 7.88
N TYR A 110 -9.10 -2.18 9.04
CA TYR A 110 -8.60 -3.15 10.02
C TYR A 110 -9.73 -4.07 10.53
N ASN A 111 -10.83 -3.49 10.99
CA ASN A 111 -11.96 -4.24 11.54
C ASN A 111 -12.58 -5.19 10.50
N LYS A 112 -12.72 -4.74 9.24
CA LYS A 112 -13.23 -5.57 8.13
C LYS A 112 -12.31 -6.73 7.74
N ASN A 113 -11.02 -6.68 8.10
CA ASN A 113 -10.03 -7.66 7.68
C ASN A 113 -9.28 -8.29 8.87
N ILE A 114 -9.87 -8.27 10.07
CA ILE A 114 -9.17 -8.60 11.32
C ILE A 114 -8.49 -9.97 11.31
N ASP A 115 -9.12 -10.99 10.72
CA ASP A 115 -8.55 -12.34 10.66
C ASP A 115 -7.36 -12.42 9.69
N PHE A 116 -7.44 -11.70 8.56
CA PHE A 116 -6.31 -11.57 7.66
C PHE A 116 -5.15 -10.79 8.30
N TYR A 117 -5.46 -9.75 9.10
CA TYR A 117 -4.45 -9.04 9.90
C TYR A 117 -3.74 -9.96 10.89
N LYS A 118 -4.49 -10.80 11.64
CA LYS A 118 -3.91 -11.78 12.58
C LYS A 118 -2.99 -12.76 11.86
N TYR A 119 -3.46 -13.31 10.74
CA TYR A 119 -2.66 -14.20 9.91
C TYR A 119 -1.38 -13.52 9.41
N TYR A 120 -1.48 -12.31 8.86
CA TYR A 120 -0.33 -11.59 8.32
C TYR A 120 0.69 -11.23 9.41
N ARG A 121 0.23 -10.67 10.54
CA ARG A 121 1.11 -10.24 11.65
C ARG A 121 1.76 -11.38 12.42
N SER A 122 1.11 -12.55 12.47
CA SER A 122 1.72 -13.74 13.10
C SER A 122 2.85 -14.35 12.27
N GLY A 123 3.07 -13.88 11.02
CA GLY A 123 4.07 -14.45 10.13
C GLY A 123 3.69 -15.86 9.63
N SER A 124 2.44 -16.27 9.81
CA SER A 124 2.00 -17.61 9.45
C SER A 124 2.07 -17.85 7.94
N THR A 125 2.26 -19.12 7.56
CA THR A 125 2.44 -19.54 6.16
C THR A 125 1.41 -20.55 5.67
N HIS A 126 0.57 -21.09 6.56
CA HIS A 126 -0.37 -22.18 6.25
C HIS A 126 -1.41 -21.85 5.16
N LEU A 127 -1.71 -20.57 4.94
CA LEU A 127 -2.63 -20.10 3.89
C LEU A 127 -1.93 -19.46 2.69
N ASP A 128 -0.60 -19.45 2.64
CA ASP A 128 0.16 -18.72 1.60
C ASP A 128 -0.24 -19.15 0.19
N LYS A 129 -0.43 -20.46 -0.02
CA LYS A 129 -0.83 -21.03 -1.31
C LYS A 129 -2.20 -20.56 -1.82
N TYR A 130 -3.08 -20.16 -0.92
CA TYR A 130 -4.42 -19.64 -1.27
C TYR A 130 -4.40 -18.11 -1.46
N PHE A 131 -3.55 -17.42 -0.70
CA PHE A 131 -3.51 -15.95 -0.71
C PHE A 131 -2.57 -15.36 -1.76
N PHE A 132 -1.48 -16.05 -2.10
CA PHE A 132 -0.35 -15.46 -2.82
C PHE A 132 0.12 -16.25 -4.04
N LEU A 133 -0.62 -17.28 -4.47
CA LEU A 133 -0.44 -17.91 -5.78
C LEU A 133 -1.50 -17.42 -6.77
N ARG A 134 -1.10 -17.13 -8.00
CA ARG A 134 -2.04 -16.78 -9.07
C ARG A 134 -2.93 -17.96 -9.42
N GLY A 135 -4.19 -17.67 -9.78
CA GLY A 135 -5.16 -18.68 -10.20
C GLY A 135 -5.65 -19.64 -9.12
N LYS A 136 -5.18 -19.54 -7.87
CA LYS A 136 -5.65 -20.36 -6.73
C LYS A 136 -6.84 -19.71 -6.02
N GLN A 137 -7.91 -19.48 -6.78
CA GLN A 137 -9.16 -18.92 -6.25
C GLN A 137 -10.01 -20.01 -5.60
N ASP A 138 -10.53 -19.72 -4.42
CA ASP A 138 -11.57 -20.51 -3.76
C ASP A 138 -12.82 -19.62 -3.66
N ILE A 139 -13.95 -20.11 -4.16
CA ILE A 139 -15.24 -19.41 -4.16
C ILE A 139 -15.70 -19.09 -2.73
N GLN A 140 -15.23 -19.85 -1.73
CA GLN A 140 -15.53 -19.63 -0.33
C GLN A 140 -14.75 -18.45 0.27
N MET A 141 -13.72 -17.92 -0.42
CA MET A 141 -13.04 -16.72 0.02
C MET A 141 -13.87 -15.48 -0.37
N THR A 142 -14.17 -14.62 0.62
CA THR A 142 -14.83 -13.34 0.37
C THR A 142 -13.95 -12.45 -0.52
N MET A 143 -14.28 -12.44 -1.81
CA MET A 143 -13.61 -11.63 -2.82
C MET A 143 -14.23 -10.23 -2.89
N GLU A 144 -13.40 -9.24 -3.19
CA GLU A 144 -13.90 -7.91 -3.54
C GLU A 144 -14.62 -7.99 -4.89
N THR A 145 -15.74 -7.30 -5.06
CA THR A 145 -16.58 -7.39 -6.27
C THR A 145 -15.82 -7.03 -7.56
N PHE A 146 -14.80 -6.18 -7.47
CA PHE A 146 -13.93 -5.79 -8.59
C PHE A 146 -12.78 -6.77 -8.86
N TYR A 147 -12.74 -7.93 -8.18
CA TYR A 147 -11.64 -8.89 -8.33
C TYR A 147 -11.45 -9.35 -9.78
N PHE A 148 -12.55 -9.56 -10.52
CA PHE A 148 -12.51 -9.98 -11.93
C PHE A 148 -12.00 -8.91 -12.90
N GLU A 149 -11.92 -7.65 -12.47
CA GLU A 149 -11.31 -6.58 -13.26
C GLU A 149 -9.79 -6.47 -13.03
N ARG A 150 -9.25 -7.21 -12.04
CA ARG A 150 -7.81 -7.24 -11.80
C ARG A 150 -7.10 -8.07 -12.84
N ASP A 151 -5.88 -7.67 -13.16
CA ASP A 151 -4.99 -8.47 -14.01
C ASP A 151 -4.59 -9.77 -13.28
N PRO A 152 -5.04 -10.95 -13.73
CA PRO A 152 -4.76 -12.22 -13.07
C PRO A 152 -3.30 -12.66 -13.21
N ASN A 153 -2.56 -12.11 -14.17
CA ASN A 153 -1.15 -12.42 -14.39
C ASN A 153 -0.23 -11.61 -13.46
N PHE A 154 -0.73 -10.50 -12.93
CA PHE A 154 0.01 -9.62 -12.03
C PHE A 154 -0.63 -9.44 -10.66
N SER A 155 -1.69 -10.16 -10.29
CA SER A 155 -2.37 -9.97 -9.00
C SER A 155 -2.78 -11.28 -8.37
N THR A 156 -2.90 -11.28 -7.04
CA THR A 156 -3.50 -12.39 -6.28
C THR A 156 -4.71 -11.86 -5.51
N ILE A 157 -5.33 -12.72 -4.70
CA ILE A 157 -6.48 -12.31 -3.88
C ILE A 157 -6.09 -11.36 -2.74
N CYS A 158 -4.86 -11.50 -2.20
CA CYS A 158 -4.43 -10.80 -0.98
C CYS A 158 -3.20 -9.90 -1.13
N ASP A 159 -2.50 -9.90 -2.27
CA ASP A 159 -1.33 -9.02 -2.47
C ASP A 159 -1.65 -7.54 -2.23
N PHE A 160 -2.79 -7.06 -2.75
CA PHE A 160 -3.28 -5.71 -2.50
C PHE A 160 -3.65 -5.47 -1.03
N LYS A 161 -4.24 -6.48 -0.37
CA LYS A 161 -4.59 -6.38 1.06
C LYS A 161 -3.33 -6.16 1.90
N VAL A 162 -2.25 -6.91 1.63
CA VAL A 162 -0.95 -6.71 2.30
C VAL A 162 -0.40 -5.31 2.02
N ALA A 163 -0.40 -4.87 0.77
CA ALA A 163 0.06 -3.52 0.42
C ALA A 163 -0.71 -2.43 1.20
N LYS A 164 -2.03 -2.61 1.34
CA LYS A 164 -2.90 -1.69 2.08
C LYS A 164 -2.69 -1.75 3.60
N ILE A 165 -2.37 -2.91 4.17
CA ILE A 165 -1.96 -3.02 5.58
C ILE A 165 -0.73 -2.14 5.83
N VAL A 166 0.33 -2.35 5.04
CA VAL A 166 1.60 -1.62 5.19
C VAL A 166 1.41 -0.12 4.93
N ALA A 167 0.60 0.25 3.93
CA ALA A 167 0.26 1.64 3.66
C ALA A 167 -0.49 2.31 4.83
N ASN A 168 -1.43 1.60 5.45
CA ASN A 168 -2.18 2.12 6.59
C ASN A 168 -1.28 2.33 7.82
N GLU A 169 -0.24 1.51 8.01
CA GLU A 169 0.74 1.71 9.07
C GLU A 169 1.53 3.01 8.84
N MET A 170 1.98 3.28 7.60
CA MET A 170 2.63 4.55 7.24
C MET A 170 1.68 5.75 7.40
N LEU A 171 0.40 5.61 7.00
CA LEU A 171 -0.59 6.68 7.14
C LEU A 171 -0.90 7.00 8.60
N ARG A 172 -0.92 6.01 9.51
CA ARG A 172 -1.08 6.26 10.95
C ARG A 172 0.06 7.13 11.51
N ILE A 173 1.30 6.84 11.10
CA ILE A 173 2.47 7.65 11.48
C ILE A 173 2.33 9.07 10.95
N TYR A 174 1.78 9.24 9.75
CA TYR A 174 1.54 10.54 9.16
C TYR A 174 0.42 11.35 9.86
N LEU A 175 -0.72 10.70 10.16
CA LEU A 175 -1.92 11.36 10.68
C LEU A 175 -1.83 11.70 12.17
N ASN A 176 -1.22 10.83 12.99
CA ASN A 176 -1.20 11.00 14.44
C ASN A 176 -0.58 12.33 14.91
N PRO A 177 0.57 12.79 14.36
CA PRO A 177 1.12 14.10 14.69
C PRO A 177 0.19 15.25 14.27
N LYS A 178 -0.47 15.14 13.11
CA LYS A 178 -1.39 16.18 12.64
C LYS A 178 -2.57 16.36 13.58
N ILE A 179 -3.15 15.28 14.09
CA ILE A 179 -4.25 15.33 15.08
C ILE A 179 -3.76 15.99 16.38
N ARG A 180 -2.53 15.69 16.81
CA ARG A 180 -1.95 16.22 18.05
C ARG A 180 -1.72 17.72 18.00
N ASN A 181 -1.37 18.25 16.84
CA ASN A 181 -1.11 19.68 16.63
C ASN A 181 -2.36 20.57 16.85
N TYR A 182 -3.55 19.97 16.94
CA TYR A 182 -4.81 20.66 17.24
C TYR A 182 -5.37 20.30 18.63
N HIS A 183 -4.50 20.03 19.60
CA HIS A 183 -4.91 20.00 21.01
C HIS A 183 -5.16 21.43 21.52
N PRO A 184 -6.15 21.65 22.39
CA PRO A 184 -6.26 22.92 23.08
C PRO A 184 -4.98 23.13 23.88
N ILE A 185 -4.38 24.31 23.77
CA ILE A 185 -3.56 24.86 24.85
C ILE A 185 -4.57 24.98 26.00
N HIS A 186 -4.48 24.07 26.98
CA HIS A 186 -5.22 24.25 28.21
C HIS A 186 -4.56 25.43 28.94
N ASP A 187 -5.31 26.54 29.04
CA ASP A 187 -5.05 27.66 29.94
C ASP A 187 -5.06 27.22 31.41
#